data_AF-A0A2Z5E9W1-F1
#
_entry.id   AF-A0A2Z5E9W1-F1
#
_cell.length_a   1.000
_cell.length_b   1.000
_cell.length_c   1.000
_cell.angle_alpha   90.00
_cell.angle_beta   90.00
_cell.angle_gamma   90.00
#
_symmetry.space_group_name_H-M   'P 1'
#
loop_
_entity.id
_entity.type
_entity.pdbx_description
1 polymer ?
#
loop_
_entity_poly.entity_id
_entity_poly.type
_entity_poly.pdbx_seq_one_letter_code
_entity_poly.pdbx_strand_id
1 'polypeptide(L)' 'MVKFNAVEMIRIWASLTGLFLVCLYFAVVWAGIEPSPMIAMLATAIGGFEIFFFGQDQWLKRRGKHG' A
#
# COMPACT_ATOMS: atom_id res chain seq x y z
N MET A 1 -8.50 21.65 7.45
CA MET A 1 -7.48 21.26 6.44
C MET A 1 -6.55 20.26 7.09
N VAL A 2 -6.59 18.99 6.68
CA VAL A 2 -5.61 18.00 7.15
C VAL A 2 -4.28 18.34 6.49
N LYS A 3 -3.24 18.64 7.28
CA LYS A 3 -1.88 18.83 6.77
C LYS A 3 -1.19 17.48 6.80
N PHE A 4 -0.93 16.91 5.64
CA PHE A 4 -0.11 15.71 5.51
C PHE A 4 1.36 16.10 5.58
N ASN A 5 2.16 15.34 6.32
CA ASN A 5 3.61 15.46 6.25
C ASN A 5 4.16 14.75 4.99
N ALA A 6 5.44 14.95 4.67
CA ALA A 6 6.05 14.39 3.47
C ALA A 6 5.96 12.84 3.40
N VAL A 7 6.09 12.16 4.54
CA VAL A 7 6.01 10.69 4.62
C VAL A 7 4.58 10.21 4.37
N GLU A 8 3.59 10.85 4.99
CA GLU A 8 2.17 10.55 4.76
C GLU A 8 1.78 10.76 3.30
N MET A 9 2.29 11.82 2.67
CA MET A 9 2.04 12.09 1.26
C MET A 9 2.64 11.00 0.36
N ILE A 10 3.87 10.56 0.62
CA ILE A 10 4.50 9.43 -0.10
C ILE A 10 3.66 8.15 0.05
N ARG A 11 3.18 7.86 1.26
CA ARG A 11 2.36 6.68 1.55
C ARG A 11 1.02 6.70 0.81
N ILE A 12 0.37 7.85 0.74
CA ILE A 12 -0.87 8.02 -0.04
C ILE A 12 -0.61 7.71 -1.52
N TRP A 13 0.46 8.27 -2.11
CA TRP A 13 0.82 7.99 -3.50
C TRP A 13 1.20 6.53 -3.74
N ALA A 14 1.94 5.92 -2.82
CA ALA A 14 2.27 4.50 -2.87
C ALA A 14 0.99 3.66 -2.83
N SER A 15 0.07 3.94 -1.90
CA SER A 15 -1.22 3.24 -1.77
C SER A 15 -2.07 3.34 -3.03
N LEU A 16 -2.17 4.52 -3.63
CA LEU A 16 -2.88 4.72 -4.90
C LEU A 16 -2.26 3.91 -6.04
N THR A 17 -0.92 3.91 -6.11
CA THR A 17 -0.18 3.12 -7.11
C THR A 17 -0.40 1.62 -6.90
N GLY A 18 -0.36 1.14 -5.66
CA GLY A 18 -0.64 -0.25 -5.31
C GLY A 18 -2.06 -0.66 -5.73
N LEU A 19 -3.06 0.17 -5.41
CA LEU A 19 -4.45 -0.07 -5.80
C LEU A 19 -4.60 -0.14 -7.32
N PHE A 20 -3.97 0.79 -8.04
CA PHE A 20 -3.95 0.78 -9.50
C PHE A 20 -3.33 -0.52 -10.05
N LEU A 21 -2.20 -0.97 -9.52
CA LEU A 21 -1.55 -2.20 -9.96
C LEU A 21 -2.40 -3.44 -9.69
N VAL A 22 -3.12 -3.49 -8.57
CA VAL A 22 -4.08 -4.56 -8.28
C VAL A 22 -5.21 -4.55 -9.30
N CYS A 23 -5.82 -3.40 -9.56
CA CYS A 23 -6.86 -3.27 -10.58
C CYS A 23 -6.35 -3.68 -11.96
N LEU A 24 -5.14 -3.26 -12.33
CA LEU A 24 -4.51 -3.60 -13.60
C LEU A 24 -4.28 -5.11 -13.71
N TYR A 25 -3.76 -5.77 -12.67
CA TYR A 25 -3.57 -7.22 -12.65
C TYR A 25 -4.89 -7.94 -12.96
N PHE A 26 -5.98 -7.58 -12.28
CA PHE A 26 -7.28 -8.20 -12.51
C PHE A 26 -7.88 -7.84 -13.87
N ALA A 27 -7.66 -6.64 -14.38
CA ALA A 27 -8.09 -6.26 -15.73
C ALA A 27 -7.40 -7.10 -16.81
N VAL A 28 -6.11 -7.38 -16.65
CA VAL A 28 -5.32 -8.22 -17.56
C VAL A 28 -5.81 -9.67 -17.52
N VAL A 29 -6.03 -10.22 -16.32
CA VAL A 29 -6.63 -11.56 -16.13
C VAL A 29 -8.02 -11.64 -16.76
N TRP A 30 -8.87 -10.62 -16.55
CA TRP A 30 -10.21 -10.56 -17.12
C TRP A 30 -10.19 -10.49 -18.66
N ALA A 31 -9.20 -9.83 -19.25
CA ALA A 31 -8.99 -9.79 -20.69
C ALA A 31 -8.45 -11.10 -21.29
N GLY A 32 -8.18 -12.13 -20.47
CA GLY A 32 -7.59 -13.40 -20.92
C GLY A 32 -6.11 -13.30 -21.30
N ILE A 33 -5.43 -12.23 -20.89
CA ILE A 33 -4.01 -12.00 -21.15
C ILE A 33 -3.21 -12.53 -19.95
N GLU A 34 -2.04 -13.12 -20.21
CA GLU A 34 -1.14 -13.55 -19.15
C GLU A 34 -0.57 -12.32 -18.39
N PRO A 35 -0.86 -12.16 -17.10
CA PRO A 35 -0.38 -11.00 -16.35
C PRO A 35 1.11 -11.10 -16.06
N SER A 36 1.84 -10.00 -16.30
CA SER A 36 3.26 -9.91 -15.97
C SER A 36 3.49 -10.16 -14.47
N PRO A 37 4.42 -11.08 -14.10
CA PRO A 37 4.77 -11.32 -12.70
C PRO A 37 5.22 -10.06 -11.95
N MET A 38 5.77 -9.08 -12.68
CA MET A 38 6.21 -7.81 -12.12
C MET A 38 5.05 -7.01 -11.51
N ILE A 39 3.85 -7.06 -12.10
CA ILE A 39 2.67 -6.32 -11.61
C ILE A 39 2.26 -6.85 -10.23
N ALA A 40 2.15 -8.17 -10.10
CA ALA A 40 1.81 -8.82 -8.84
C ALA A 40 2.88 -8.58 -7.76
N MET A 41 4.16 -8.65 -8.15
CA MET A 41 5.28 -8.38 -7.24
C MET A 41 5.25 -6.95 -6.72
N LEU A 42 5.09 -5.94 -7.59
CA LEU A 42 5.03 -4.53 -7.20
C LEU A 42 3.81 -4.22 -6.33
N ALA A 43 2.63 -4.74 -6.69
CA ALA A 43 1.43 -4.61 -5.89
C ALA A 43 1.62 -5.21 -4.48
N THR A 44 2.23 -6.39 -4.39
CA THR A 44 2.52 -7.05 -3.12
C THR A 44 3.53 -6.28 -2.28
N ALA A 45 4.59 -5.77 -2.91
CA ALA A 45 5.61 -4.96 -2.22
C ALA A 45 5.01 -3.69 -1.60
N ILE A 46 4.16 -2.98 -2.35
CA ILE A 46 3.46 -1.79 -1.85
C ILE A 46 2.46 -2.17 -0.73
N GLY A 47 1.72 -3.27 -0.89
CA GLY A 47 0.81 -3.75 0.15
C GLY A 47 1.54 -4.09 1.45
N GLY A 48 2.66 -4.81 1.37
CA GLY A 48 3.52 -5.13 2.51
C GLY A 48 4.10 -3.88 3.18
N PHE A 49 4.54 -2.90 2.38
CA PHE A 49 4.99 -1.60 2.87
C PHE A 49 3.91 -0.89 3.69
N GLU A 50 2.67 -0.78 3.19
CA GLU A 50 1.60 -0.12 3.94
C GLU A 50 1.20 -0.88 5.21
N ILE A 51 1.14 -2.21 5.17
CA ILE A 51 0.85 -3.04 6.34
C ILE A 51 1.93 -2.84 7.41
N PHE A 52 3.19 -2.77 7.01
CA PHE A 52 4.30 -2.52 7.93
C PHE A 52 4.14 -1.18 8.66
N PHE A 53 3.90 -0.10 7.92
CA PHE A 53 3.67 1.22 8.52
C PHE A 53 2.42 1.24 9.41
N PHE A 54 1.33 0.60 8.98
CA PHE A 54 0.15 0.46 9.82
C PHE A 54 0.46 -0.28 11.13
N GLY A 55 1.24 -1.36 11.07
CA GLY A 55 1.71 -2.10 12.24
C GLY A 55 2.52 -1.24 13.20
N GLN A 56 3.46 -0.43 12.68
CA GLN A 56 4.23 0.52 13.50
C GLN A 56 3.30 1.54 14.19
N ASP A 57 2.33 2.06 13.46
CA ASP A 57 1.36 3.04 13.97
C ASP A 57 0.50 2.46 15.11
N GLN A 58 0.03 1.23 14.95
CA GLN A 58 -0.72 0.52 16.00
C GLN A 58 0.14 0.19 17.22
N TRP A 59 1.40 -0.20 17.01
CA TRP A 59 2.33 -0.51 18.09
C TRP A 59 2.64 0.73 18.95
N LEU A 60 2.91 1.88 18.32
CA LEU A 60 3.17 3.14 19.00
C LEU A 60 1.94 3.59 19.81
N LYS A 61 0.73 3.48 19.25
CA LYS A 61 -0.53 3.79 19.95
C LYS A 61 -0.75 2.94 21.19
N ARG A 62 -0.29 1.68 21.20
CA ARG A 62 -0.37 0.80 22.38
C ARG A 62 0.65 1.15 23.45
N ARG A 63 1.87 1.56 23.09
CA ARG A 63 2.90 1.97 24.06
C ARG A 63 2.61 3.31 24.74
N GLY A 64 1.88 4.20 24.09
CA GLY A 64 1.47 5.49 24.68
C GLY A 64 0.40 5.42 25.78
N LYS A 65 -0.18 4.23 26.06
CA LYS A 65 -1.23 4.05 27.08
C LYS A 65 -0.73 3.66 28.49
N HIS A 66 0.57 3.45 28.67
CA HIS A 66 1.17 3.07 29.96
C HIS A 66 2.12 4.15 30.50
N GLY A 67 1.68 5.40 30.46
CA GLY A 67 2.24 6.50 31.28
C GLY A 67 1.43 6.66 32.54
#